data_AF-A0A3D0K068-F1
#
_entry.id   AF-A0A3D0K068-F1
#
_cell.length_a   1.000
_cell.length_b   1.000
_cell.length_c   1.000
_cell.angle_alpha   90.00
_cell.angle_beta   90.00
_cell.angle_gamma   90.00
#
_symmetry.space_group_name_H-M   'P 1'
#
loop_
_entity.id
_entity.type
_entity.pdbx_description
1 polymer ?
#
loop_
_entity_poly.entity_id
_entity_poly.type
_entity_poly.pdbx_seq_one_letter_code
_entity_poly.pdbx_strand_id
1 'polypeptide(L)'
;MAIRLAIRVCIMTFLLAAMLPLQSEAVAHPKPKAVPDRPELNFQPGPLRIFQSPTNGRWFWYMTYEVSNYTGEDRIWAPTLTLFTDRGEVIESGRGVDRDQVLEIHEHLGQGMLELQHEIIGDLLQGEGNARSGLVVWQAGHTDVHELSLFVAGISSETTLVEHP
;
A
#
# COMPACT_ATOMS: atom_id res chain seq x y z
N MET A 1 -11.66 50.00 -59.40
CA MET A 1 -11.49 48.51 -59.41
C MET A 1 -10.61 47.98 -58.26
N ALA A 2 -9.75 48.81 -57.63
CA ALA A 2 -8.85 48.40 -56.55
C ALA A 2 -9.51 48.14 -55.17
N ILE A 3 -10.59 48.87 -54.84
CA ILE A 3 -11.23 48.80 -53.51
C ILE A 3 -11.94 47.46 -53.27
N ARG A 4 -12.52 46.85 -54.31
CA ARG A 4 -13.19 45.54 -54.21
C ARG A 4 -12.23 44.37 -54.05
N LEU A 5 -10.96 44.54 -54.45
CA LEU A 5 -9.90 43.54 -54.31
C LEU A 5 -9.31 43.56 -52.89
N ALA A 6 -9.10 44.76 -52.33
CA ALA A 6 -8.60 44.94 -50.96
C ALA A 6 -9.56 44.35 -49.89
N ILE A 7 -10.88 44.51 -50.10
CA ILE A 7 -11.89 43.96 -49.18
C ILE A 7 -11.89 42.42 -49.20
N ARG A 8 -11.70 41.79 -50.36
CA ARG A 8 -11.63 40.32 -50.48
C ARG A 8 -10.36 39.75 -49.84
N VAL A 9 -9.23 40.45 -49.95
CA VAL A 9 -7.98 40.04 -49.31
C VAL A 9 -8.08 40.15 -47.79
N CYS A 10 -8.69 41.22 -47.25
CA CYS A 10 -8.92 41.37 -45.80
C CYS A 10 -9.87 40.31 -45.23
N ILE A 11 -10.92 39.92 -45.96
CA ILE A 11 -11.86 38.89 -45.49
C ILE A 11 -11.19 37.50 -45.50
N MET A 12 -10.32 37.24 -46.47
CA MET A 12 -9.62 35.95 -46.57
C MET A 12 -8.48 35.79 -45.55
N THR A 13 -7.82 36.88 -45.15
CA THR A 13 -6.88 36.85 -44.01
C THR A 13 -7.58 36.78 -42.65
N PHE A 14 -8.80 37.33 -42.52
CA PHE A 14 -9.57 37.21 -41.28
C PHE A 14 -10.11 35.79 -41.05
N LEU A 15 -10.47 35.07 -42.12
CA LEU A 15 -10.93 33.68 -42.03
C LEU A 15 -9.79 32.67 -41.75
N LEU A 16 -8.55 32.98 -42.12
CA LEU A 16 -7.40 32.10 -41.85
C LEU A 16 -6.86 32.24 -40.42
N ALA A 17 -7.15 33.35 -39.73
CA ALA A 17 -6.75 33.58 -38.34
C ALA A 17 -7.69 32.91 -37.30
N ALA A 18 -8.86 32.43 -37.74
CA ALA A 18 -9.83 31.76 -36.86
C ALA A 18 -9.58 30.25 -36.67
N MET A 19 -8.59 29.67 -37.37
CA MET A 19 -8.14 28.29 -37.20
C MET A 19 -6.82 28.24 -36.40
N LEU A 20 -6.82 28.84 -35.21
CA LEU A 20 -5.82 28.48 -34.21
C LEU A 20 -6.33 27.22 -33.50
N PRO A 21 -5.66 26.06 -33.61
CA PRO A 21 -6.04 24.91 -32.80
C PRO A 21 -5.83 25.30 -31.32
N LEU A 22 -6.89 25.21 -30.51
CA LEU A 22 -6.76 25.11 -29.06
C LEU A 22 -5.85 23.91 -28.80
N GLN A 23 -4.59 24.17 -28.50
CA GLN A 23 -3.69 23.13 -28.03
C GLN A 23 -4.21 22.74 -26.64
N SER A 24 -4.85 21.57 -26.57
CA SER A 24 -5.17 20.94 -25.31
C SER A 24 -3.84 20.71 -24.60
N GLU A 25 -3.57 21.47 -23.55
CA GLU A 25 -2.52 21.12 -22.61
C GLU A 25 -2.91 19.77 -22.02
N ALA A 26 -2.22 18.71 -22.45
CA ALA A 26 -2.32 17.42 -21.82
C ALA A 26 -1.79 17.60 -20.39
N VAL A 27 -2.70 17.73 -19.43
CA VAL A 27 -2.36 17.72 -18.01
C VAL A 27 -1.71 16.37 -17.74
N ALA A 28 -0.39 16.37 -17.67
CA ALA A 28 0.37 15.19 -17.32
C ALA A 28 0.01 14.84 -15.87
N HIS A 29 -0.86 13.85 -15.70
CA HIS A 29 -1.11 13.30 -14.38
C HIS A 29 0.21 12.74 -13.83
N PRO A 30 0.57 13.03 -12.57
CA PRO A 30 1.79 12.51 -11.98
C PRO A 30 1.78 10.98 -12.10
N LYS A 31 2.76 10.44 -12.81
CA LYS A 31 2.96 8.99 -12.89
C LYS A 31 3.54 8.53 -11.57
N PRO A 32 2.96 7.51 -10.91
CA PRO A 32 3.55 6.92 -9.70
C PRO A 32 4.99 6.52 -10.00
N LYS A 33 5.94 7.03 -9.24
CA LYS A 33 7.34 6.58 -9.33
C LYS A 33 7.43 5.20 -8.67
N ALA A 34 8.22 4.31 -9.27
CA ALA A 34 8.45 2.97 -8.73
C ALA A 34 9.24 2.98 -7.41
N VAL A 35 9.91 4.09 -7.08
CA VAL A 35 10.63 4.30 -5.83
C VAL A 35 10.26 5.71 -5.33
N PRO A 36 9.84 5.86 -4.06
CA PRO A 36 9.51 7.16 -3.49
C PRO A 36 10.73 8.09 -3.46
N ASP A 37 10.50 9.38 -3.71
CA ASP A 37 11.54 10.41 -3.54
C ASP A 37 11.72 10.84 -2.06
N ARG A 38 10.84 10.37 -1.15
CA ARG A 38 10.77 10.81 0.26
C ARG A 38 11.09 9.68 1.24
N PRO A 39 11.54 10.02 2.46
CA PRO A 39 11.70 9.04 3.52
C PRO A 39 10.34 8.48 3.94
N GLU A 40 10.16 7.17 3.82
CA GLU A 40 8.92 6.44 4.14
C GLU A 40 9.13 5.48 5.31
N LEU A 41 8.04 4.84 5.74
CA LEU A 41 8.13 3.67 6.59
C LEU A 41 8.77 2.54 5.77
N ASN A 42 9.85 1.95 6.28
CA ASN A 42 10.48 0.80 5.69
C ASN A 42 9.83 -0.46 6.29
N PHE A 43 9.10 -1.21 5.46
CA PHE A 43 8.43 -2.44 5.84
C PHE A 43 9.14 -3.63 5.19
N GLN A 44 9.64 -4.55 6.02
CA GLN A 44 10.38 -5.72 5.58
C GLN A 44 9.60 -6.99 5.94
N PRO A 45 8.90 -7.61 4.99
CA PRO A 45 8.18 -8.85 5.24
C PRO A 45 9.16 -10.01 5.39
N GLY A 46 8.93 -10.84 6.40
CA GLY A 46 9.54 -12.15 6.52
C GLY A 46 8.84 -13.19 5.64
N PRO A 47 9.29 -14.45 5.69
CA PRO A 47 8.65 -15.54 4.96
C PRO A 47 7.26 -15.85 5.53
N LEU A 48 6.28 -15.94 4.63
CA LEU A 48 4.93 -16.43 4.92
C LEU A 48 4.96 -17.95 5.12
N ARG A 49 4.37 -18.42 6.21
CA ARG A 49 4.34 -19.84 6.59
C ARG A 49 2.93 -20.25 7.00
N ILE A 50 2.72 -21.56 7.11
CA ILE A 50 1.48 -22.14 7.63
C ILE A 50 1.77 -22.92 8.92
N PHE A 51 0.84 -22.87 9.85
CA PHE A 51 0.90 -23.56 11.13
C PHE A 51 -0.43 -24.27 11.40
N GLN A 52 -0.36 -25.50 11.91
CA GLN A 52 -1.55 -26.18 12.43
C GLN A 52 -1.58 -26.05 13.94
N SER A 53 -2.64 -25.49 14.49
CA SER A 53 -2.83 -25.40 15.93
C SER A 53 -2.93 -26.81 16.52
N PRO A 54 -2.09 -27.18 17.50
CA PRO A 54 -2.19 -28.46 18.20
C PRO A 54 -3.46 -28.54 19.05
N THR A 55 -4.03 -27.40 19.47
CA THR A 55 -5.19 -27.32 20.36
C THR A 55 -6.50 -27.63 19.63
N ASN A 56 -6.68 -27.08 18.43
CA ASN A 56 -7.95 -27.18 17.70
C ASN A 56 -7.83 -27.77 16.29
N GLY A 57 -6.61 -28.09 15.83
CA GLY A 57 -6.34 -28.67 14.52
C GLY A 57 -6.55 -27.73 13.32
N ARG A 58 -6.94 -26.47 13.56
CA ARG A 58 -7.14 -25.47 12.50
C ARG A 58 -5.79 -24.98 11.96
N TRP A 59 -5.81 -24.57 10.69
CA TRP A 59 -4.64 -24.06 10.00
C TRP A 59 -4.63 -22.53 10.01
N PHE A 60 -3.44 -21.97 10.14
CA PHE A 60 -3.20 -20.53 10.21
C PHE A 60 -2.02 -20.19 9.31
N TRP A 61 -2.24 -19.23 8.41
CA TRP A 61 -1.13 -18.54 7.77
C TRP A 61 -0.55 -17.54 8.75
N TYR A 62 0.77 -17.40 8.79
CA TYR A 62 1.42 -16.42 9.65
C TYR A 62 2.71 -15.90 9.00
N MET A 63 3.06 -14.68 9.37
CA MET A 63 4.27 -14.02 8.90
C MET A 63 4.81 -13.14 10.02
N THR A 64 6.13 -13.02 10.09
CA THR A 64 6.80 -11.99 10.90
C THR A 64 7.25 -10.86 9.98
N TYR A 65 7.28 -9.62 10.45
CA TYR A 65 7.80 -8.50 9.68
C TYR A 65 8.56 -7.55 10.60
N GLU A 66 9.43 -6.74 10.00
CA GLU A 66 10.07 -5.62 10.67
C GLU A 66 9.59 -4.31 10.05
N VAL A 67 9.36 -3.29 10.89
CA VAL A 67 9.02 -1.94 10.44
C VAL A 67 9.95 -0.92 11.10
N SER A 68 10.52 -0.03 10.29
CA SER A 68 11.39 1.07 10.72
C SER A 68 10.91 2.41 10.16
N ASN A 69 11.04 3.48 10.94
CA ASN A 69 10.57 4.80 10.56
C ASN A 69 11.73 5.73 10.21
N TYR A 70 11.80 6.13 8.94
CA TYR A 70 12.76 7.11 8.45
C TYR A 70 12.12 8.44 8.08
N THR A 71 10.83 8.64 8.38
CA THR A 71 10.03 9.80 7.92
C THR A 71 10.45 11.16 8.49
N GLY A 72 11.39 11.20 9.45
CA GLY A 72 11.86 12.42 10.13
C GLY A 72 11.02 12.84 11.35
N GLU A 73 9.88 12.20 11.61
CA GLU A 73 9.02 12.40 12.78
C GLU A 73 8.36 11.11 13.26
N ASP A 74 8.01 11.02 14.54
CA ASP A 74 7.34 9.83 15.07
C ASP A 74 5.99 9.62 14.36
N ARG A 75 5.67 8.35 14.09
CA ARG A 75 4.45 7.97 13.37
C ARG A 75 3.64 6.98 14.19
N ILE A 76 2.32 7.02 14.05
CA ILE A 76 1.47 5.95 14.55
C ILE A 76 1.49 4.81 13.53
N TRP A 77 1.94 3.64 13.98
CA TRP A 77 1.86 2.40 13.24
C TRP A 77 0.58 1.66 13.62
N ALA A 78 -0.30 1.48 12.65
CA ALA A 78 -1.55 0.74 12.80
C ALA A 78 -1.91 0.08 11.45
N PRO A 79 -1.15 -0.94 11.02
CA PRO A 79 -1.29 -1.48 9.68
C PRO A 79 -2.52 -2.41 9.59
N THR A 80 -3.06 -2.51 8.38
CA THR A 80 -4.01 -3.57 8.02
C THR A 80 -3.35 -4.46 6.99
N LEU A 81 -3.24 -5.76 7.28
CA LEU A 81 -2.62 -6.73 6.39
C LEU A 81 -3.68 -7.73 5.90
N THR A 82 -3.92 -7.73 4.60
CA THR A 82 -4.94 -8.57 3.96
C THR A 82 -4.29 -9.57 3.02
N LEU A 83 -4.66 -10.83 3.18
CA LEU A 83 -4.16 -11.94 2.39
C LEU A 83 -5.21 -12.37 1.36
N PHE A 84 -4.78 -12.48 0.11
CA PHE A 84 -5.58 -12.96 -1.02
C PHE A 84 -5.02 -14.30 -1.48
N THR A 85 -5.90 -15.28 -1.65
CA THR A 85 -5.52 -16.62 -2.13
C THR A 85 -5.95 -16.82 -3.59
N ASP A 86 -5.29 -17.72 -4.30
CA ASP A 86 -5.73 -18.21 -5.62
C ASP A 86 -7.09 -18.94 -5.60
N ARG A 87 -7.60 -19.26 -4.40
CA ARG A 87 -8.97 -19.77 -4.17
C ARG A 87 -10.02 -18.67 -4.08
N GLY A 88 -9.62 -17.41 -4.22
CA GLY A 88 -10.52 -16.25 -4.18
C GLY A 88 -10.90 -15.82 -2.76
N GLU A 89 -10.17 -16.26 -1.74
CA GLU A 89 -10.39 -15.80 -0.37
C GLU A 89 -9.74 -14.44 -0.14
N VAL A 90 -10.41 -13.60 0.65
CA VAL A 90 -9.89 -12.32 1.14
C VAL A 90 -9.91 -12.36 2.66
N ILE A 91 -8.75 -12.52 3.26
CA ILE A 91 -8.59 -12.82 4.68
C ILE A 91 -7.87 -11.63 5.33
N GLU A 92 -8.58 -10.91 6.19
CA GLU A 92 -8.00 -9.82 6.99
C GLU A 92 -7.26 -10.40 8.20
N SER A 93 -6.11 -9.82 8.54
CA SER A 93 -5.30 -10.26 9.68
C SER A 93 -6.05 -10.22 11.00
N GLY A 94 -5.95 -11.28 11.79
CA GLY A 94 -6.61 -11.41 13.08
C GLY A 94 -8.10 -11.79 13.02
N ARG A 95 -8.74 -11.75 11.84
CA ARG A 95 -10.14 -12.16 11.69
C ARG A 95 -10.25 -13.68 11.89
N GLY A 96 -11.07 -14.11 12.85
CA GLY A 96 -11.26 -15.53 13.18
C GLY A 96 -10.07 -16.17 13.91
N VAL A 97 -9.10 -15.36 14.35
CA VAL A 97 -7.93 -15.84 15.09
C VAL A 97 -8.10 -15.46 16.57
N ASP A 98 -8.32 -16.47 17.41
CA ASP A 98 -8.41 -16.26 18.85
C ASP A 98 -7.02 -15.99 19.44
N ARG A 99 -6.96 -15.25 20.55
CA ARG A 99 -5.70 -14.86 21.21
C ARG A 99 -4.82 -16.08 21.53
N ASP A 100 -5.43 -17.17 21.98
CA ASP A 100 -4.71 -18.40 22.34
C ASP A 100 -3.93 -18.96 21.14
N GLN A 101 -4.48 -18.89 19.93
CA GLN A 101 -3.80 -19.36 18.73
C GLN A 101 -2.67 -18.43 18.29
N VAL A 102 -2.81 -17.11 18.51
CA VAL A 102 -1.71 -16.18 18.31
C VAL A 102 -0.55 -16.52 19.26
N LEU A 103 -0.85 -16.81 20.52
CA LEU A 103 0.14 -17.19 21.53
C LEU A 103 0.81 -18.52 21.20
N GLU A 104 0.07 -19.54 20.73
CA GLU A 104 0.64 -20.81 20.27
C GLU A 104 1.70 -20.61 19.17
N ILE A 105 1.40 -19.76 18.18
CA ILE A 105 2.33 -19.44 17.09
C ILE A 105 3.52 -18.63 17.62
N HIS A 106 3.28 -17.68 18.52
CA HIS A 106 4.33 -16.86 19.13
C HIS A 106 5.31 -17.70 19.95
N GLU A 107 4.80 -18.60 20.79
CA GLU A 107 5.59 -19.57 21.55
C GLU A 107 6.37 -20.52 20.64
N HIS A 108 5.75 -20.98 19.55
CA HIS A 108 6.41 -21.81 18.55
C HIS A 108 7.62 -21.10 17.89
N LEU A 109 7.53 -19.78 17.69
CA LEU A 109 8.61 -19.00 17.10
C LEU A 109 9.77 -18.75 18.08
N GLY A 110 9.51 -18.72 19.39
CA GLY A 110 10.54 -18.54 20.41
C GLY A 110 11.28 -17.19 20.34
N GLN A 111 10.68 -16.17 19.71
CA GLN A 111 11.29 -14.87 19.47
C GLN A 111 10.83 -13.85 20.51
N GLY A 112 11.74 -13.43 21.40
CA GLY A 112 11.40 -12.58 22.55
C GLY A 112 11.02 -11.12 22.23
N MET A 113 11.38 -10.59 21.05
CA MET A 113 11.07 -9.21 20.63
C MET A 113 9.93 -9.13 19.61
N LEU A 114 9.25 -10.24 19.37
CA LEU A 114 8.14 -10.30 18.43
C LEU A 114 6.87 -9.82 19.12
N GLU A 115 6.29 -8.73 18.63
CA GLU A 115 5.07 -8.13 19.19
C GLU A 115 3.83 -8.71 18.52
N LEU A 116 2.76 -8.88 19.29
CA LEU A 116 1.49 -9.36 18.74
C LEU A 116 0.77 -8.25 17.96
N GLN A 117 -0.18 -8.63 17.10
CA GLN A 117 -0.92 -7.69 16.25
C GLN A 117 -1.55 -6.51 17.01
N HIS A 118 -1.99 -6.70 18.26
CA HIS A 118 -2.55 -5.62 19.08
C HIS A 118 -1.48 -4.81 19.85
N GLU A 119 -0.30 -5.38 20.08
CA GLU A 119 0.79 -4.75 20.84
C GLU A 119 1.61 -3.83 19.94
N ILE A 120 1.79 -4.24 18.69
CA ILE A 120 2.57 -3.48 17.71
C ILE A 120 1.87 -2.17 17.30
N ILE A 121 0.58 -2.02 17.57
CA ILE A 121 -0.16 -0.78 17.30
C ILE A 121 0.32 0.31 18.25
N GLY A 122 0.73 1.46 17.69
CA GLY A 122 1.11 2.62 18.48
C GLY A 122 2.28 3.37 17.87
N ASP A 123 2.99 4.12 18.70
CA ASP A 123 4.08 4.96 18.24
C ASP A 123 5.23 4.14 17.66
N LEU A 124 5.74 4.60 16.53
CA LEU A 124 6.91 4.09 15.84
C LEU A 124 7.93 5.22 15.75
N LEU A 125 8.92 5.14 16.63
CA LEU A 125 9.93 6.18 16.79
C LEU A 125 10.91 6.20 15.61
N GLN A 126 11.55 7.35 15.41
CA GLN A 126 12.55 7.53 14.35
C GLN A 126 13.78 6.61 14.50
N GLY A 127 14.28 6.12 13.36
CA GLY A 127 15.55 5.42 13.23
C GLY A 127 15.48 3.90 13.37
N GLU A 128 16.51 3.23 12.83
CA GLU A 128 16.61 1.75 12.77
C GLU A 128 16.64 1.08 14.15
N GLY A 129 17.27 1.71 15.14
CA GLY A 129 17.33 1.18 16.51
C GLY A 129 15.97 1.10 17.22
N ASN A 130 14.94 1.74 16.67
CA ASN A 130 13.56 1.68 17.15
C ASN A 130 12.66 0.82 16.24
N ALA A 131 13.25 -0.01 15.39
CA ALA A 131 12.50 -0.94 14.57
C ALA A 131 11.66 -1.88 15.45
N ARG A 132 10.42 -2.12 15.00
CA ARG A 132 9.47 -3.00 15.69
C ARG A 132 9.27 -4.27 14.87
N SER A 133 9.21 -5.41 15.55
CA SER A 133 9.01 -6.72 14.93
C SER A 133 7.60 -7.21 15.23
N GLY A 134 6.80 -7.47 14.20
CA GLY A 134 5.40 -7.86 14.35
C GLY A 134 5.11 -9.28 13.91
N LEU A 135 4.24 -9.96 14.66
CA LEU A 135 3.56 -11.19 14.24
C LEU A 135 2.18 -10.86 13.66
N VAL A 136 1.93 -11.35 12.47
CA VAL A 136 0.61 -11.30 11.83
C VAL A 136 0.11 -12.70 11.51
N VAL A 137 -1.18 -12.94 11.75
CA VAL A 137 -1.81 -14.27 11.63
C VAL A 137 -3.14 -14.15 10.90
N TRP A 138 -3.44 -15.13 10.05
CA TRP A 138 -4.70 -15.29 9.34
C TRP A 138 -5.19 -16.73 9.50
N GLN A 139 -6.48 -16.92 9.78
CA GLN A 139 -7.07 -18.27 9.73
C GLN A 139 -7.13 -18.75 8.27
N ALA A 140 -6.58 -19.93 7.98
CA ALA A 140 -6.64 -20.51 6.65
C ALA A 140 -8.01 -21.19 6.42
N GLY A 141 -8.72 -20.80 5.36
CA GLY A 141 -9.90 -21.54 4.90
C GLY A 141 -9.52 -22.74 4.03
N HIS A 142 -8.48 -22.59 3.21
CA HIS A 142 -7.89 -23.65 2.38
C HIS A 142 -6.38 -23.78 2.62
N THR A 143 -5.87 -25.02 2.58
CA THR A 143 -4.44 -25.33 2.69
C THR A 143 -3.81 -25.67 1.35
N ASP A 144 -4.62 -25.98 0.34
CA ASP A 144 -4.24 -26.29 -1.03
C ASP A 144 -4.15 -25.02 -1.90
N VAL A 145 -3.41 -24.02 -1.40
CA VAL A 145 -3.18 -22.72 -2.05
C VAL A 145 -1.78 -22.70 -2.67
N HIS A 146 -1.65 -22.23 -3.91
CA HIS A 146 -0.37 -22.15 -4.63
C HIS A 146 0.16 -20.73 -4.77
N GLU A 147 -0.73 -19.73 -4.80
CA GLU A 147 -0.37 -18.32 -4.86
C GLU A 147 -1.06 -17.52 -3.75
N LEU A 148 -0.27 -16.67 -3.10
CA LEU A 148 -0.68 -15.81 -2.00
C LEU A 148 -0.22 -14.38 -2.29
N SER A 149 -1.16 -13.44 -2.28
CA SER A 149 -0.87 -12.01 -2.42
C SER A 149 -1.14 -11.30 -1.10
N LEU A 150 -0.13 -10.59 -0.59
CA LEU A 150 -0.24 -9.80 0.62
C LEU A 150 -0.41 -8.32 0.28
N PHE A 151 -1.48 -7.72 0.79
CA PHE A 151 -1.73 -6.29 0.72
C PHE A 151 -1.52 -5.68 2.10
N VAL A 152 -0.73 -4.61 2.16
CA VAL A 152 -0.44 -3.91 3.39
C VAL A 152 -0.88 -2.45 3.26
N ALA A 153 -1.81 -2.04 4.12
CA ALA A 153 -2.24 -0.66 4.25
C ALA A 153 -1.55 0.01 5.43
N GLY A 154 -1.34 1.33 5.33
CA GLY A 154 -0.72 2.14 6.39
C GLY A 154 0.79 2.38 6.23
N ILE A 155 1.41 1.97 5.11
CA ILE A 155 2.83 2.23 4.82
C ILE A 155 3.04 3.54 4.05
N SER A 156 2.10 3.92 3.16
CA SER A 156 2.28 5.05 2.26
C SER A 156 2.07 6.39 2.96
N SER A 157 2.98 7.33 2.70
CA SER A 157 2.90 8.73 3.12
C SER A 157 2.54 9.70 1.98
N GLU A 158 2.28 9.20 0.76
CA GLU A 158 2.00 10.03 -0.41
C GLU A 158 0.48 10.20 -0.62
N THR A 159 -0.08 11.27 -0.05
CA THR A 159 -1.37 11.81 -0.49
C THR A 159 -1.12 13.02 -1.38
N THR A 160 -1.26 12.86 -2.70
CA THR A 160 -1.31 14.00 -3.62
C THR A 160 -2.71 14.62 -3.52
N LEU A 161 -2.81 15.80 -2.91
CA LEU A 161 -4.00 16.64 -3.02
C LEU A 161 -4.10 17.12 -4.47
N VAL A 162 -5.04 16.54 -5.23
CA VAL A 162 -5.43 17.07 -6.54
C VAL A 162 -6.48 18.14 -6.27
N GLU A 163 -6.16 19.42 -6.51
CA GLU A 163 -7.20 20.44 -6.58
C GLU A 163 -8.14 20.09 -7.75
N HIS A 164 -9.41 19.87 -7.44
CA HIS A 164 -10.44 19.72 -8.45
C HIS A 164 -10.67 21.10 -9.12
N PRO A 165 -10.66 21.17 -10.48
CA PRO A 165 -10.86 22.41 -11.22
C PRO A 165 -12.27 22.98 -11.07
#